data_AF-A0A2V8GWQ4-F1
#
_entry.id   AF-A0A2V8GWQ4-F1
#
_cell.length_a   1.000
_cell.length_b   1.000
_cell.length_c   1.000
_cell.angle_alpha   90.00
_cell.angle_beta   90.00
_cell.angle_gamma   90.00
#
_symmetry.space_group_name_H-M   'P 1'
#
loop_
_entity.id
_entity.type
_entity.pdbx_description
1 polymer ?
#
loop_
_entity_poly.entity_id
_entity_poly.type
_entity_poly.pdbx_seq_one_letter_code
_entity_poly.pdbx_strand_id
1 'polypeptide(L)'
;MKIDIFNHLFPKKFFDRYINAGSGGKDIGKRVANIQTIVDVDSRFRILDEFGDYVQVLTLPLPPLEILAGPEKSPQLAREGNDGLAELVQKYDRFLGFAASLPMNNPDAALKEMERALDQLGASGVQIYSNAAGKPLDAPEFLPLFQEAVRRDIPIWMHPARGADFPDYQTETKSLYEIW
;
A
#
# COMPACT_ATOMS: atom_id res chain seq x y z
N MET A 1 2.19 -23.20 -9.61
CA MET A 1 2.40 -21.87 -9.03
C MET A 1 1.08 -21.10 -8.97
N LYS A 2 0.70 -20.63 -7.77
CA LYS A 2 -0.44 -19.73 -7.54
C LYS A 2 0.13 -18.37 -7.12
N ILE A 3 -0.31 -17.30 -7.76
CA ILE A 3 0.17 -15.94 -7.50
C ILE A 3 -0.95 -15.16 -6.81
N ASP A 4 -0.65 -14.65 -5.63
CA ASP A 4 -1.54 -13.82 -4.84
C ASP A 4 -1.15 -12.35 -4.93
N ILE A 5 -2.05 -11.57 -5.52
CA ILE A 5 -1.89 -10.13 -5.73
C ILE A 5 -2.73 -9.31 -4.76
N PHE A 6 -3.45 -9.92 -3.82
CA PHE A 6 -4.28 -9.24 -2.81
C PHE A 6 -3.82 -9.63 -1.42
N ASN A 7 -2.59 -9.22 -1.10
CA ASN A 7 -1.98 -9.39 0.21
C ASN A 7 -1.24 -8.11 0.59
N HIS A 8 -1.06 -7.92 1.90
CA HIS A 8 -0.37 -6.75 2.42
C HIS A 8 0.70 -7.13 3.41
N LEU A 9 1.84 -6.45 3.35
CA LEU A 9 2.94 -6.66 4.28
C LEU A 9 3.64 -5.33 4.54
N PHE A 10 3.79 -4.95 5.80
CA PHE A 10 4.66 -3.85 6.18
C PHE A 10 6.11 -4.35 6.25
N PRO A 11 7.06 -3.67 5.59
CA PRO A 11 8.47 -3.83 5.92
C PRO A 11 8.69 -3.48 7.40
N LYS A 12 9.43 -4.32 8.14
CA LYS A 12 9.54 -4.19 9.60
C LYS A 12 10.01 -2.79 10.05
N LYS A 13 11.02 -2.22 9.38
CA LYS A 13 11.52 -0.87 9.71
C LYS A 13 10.44 0.20 9.53
N PHE A 14 9.66 0.11 8.45
CA PHE A 14 8.54 1.01 8.20
C PHE A 14 7.45 0.86 9.27
N PHE A 15 7.10 -0.39 9.61
CA PHE A 15 6.13 -0.71 10.66
C PHE A 15 6.53 -0.11 12.01
N ASP A 16 7.75 -0.40 12.47
CA ASP A 16 8.24 0.06 13.77
C ASP A 16 8.23 1.59 13.84
N ARG A 17 8.64 2.27 12.76
CA ARG A 17 8.79 3.72 12.72
C ARG A 17 7.47 4.48 12.60
N TYR A 18 6.53 4.01 11.78
CA TYR A 18 5.34 4.78 11.43
C TYR A 18 4.05 4.19 11.96
N ILE A 19 3.97 2.87 12.14
CA ILE A 19 2.73 2.22 12.55
C ILE A 19 2.72 1.99 14.05
N ASN A 20 3.73 1.27 14.56
CA ASN A 20 3.84 0.91 15.97
C ASN A 20 4.16 2.10 16.88
N ALA A 21 4.86 3.12 16.36
CA ALA A 21 5.15 4.36 17.08
C ALA A 21 3.91 5.25 17.33
N GLY A 22 2.70 4.76 17.00
CA GLY A 22 1.43 5.44 17.24
C GLY A 22 0.99 6.37 16.11
N SER A 23 1.74 6.45 14.99
CA SER A 23 1.31 7.21 13.80
C SER A 23 0.37 6.41 12.88
N GLY A 24 0.13 5.12 13.16
CA GLY A 24 -0.86 4.29 12.46
C GLY A 24 -2.31 4.76 12.61
N GLY A 25 -2.57 5.80 13.40
CA GLY A 25 -3.90 6.38 13.54
C GLY A 25 -4.84 5.61 14.48
N LYS A 26 -6.08 6.10 14.55
CA LYS A 26 -7.19 5.41 15.22
C LYS A 26 -7.75 4.31 14.29
N ASP A 27 -8.59 3.43 14.83
CA ASP A 27 -9.42 2.52 14.04
C ASP A 27 -8.62 1.51 13.17
N ILE A 28 -8.73 1.55 11.84
CA ILE A 28 -8.16 0.53 10.93
C ILE A 28 -6.66 0.29 11.16
N GLY A 29 -5.86 1.33 11.39
CA GLY A 29 -4.42 1.14 11.59
C GLY A 29 -4.08 0.39 12.88
N LYS A 30 -4.91 0.51 13.93
CA LYS A 30 -4.78 -0.31 15.14
C LYS A 30 -5.17 -1.76 14.86
N ARG A 31 -6.20 -2.02 14.05
CA ARG A 31 -6.61 -3.39 13.69
C ARG A 31 -5.50 -4.08 12.90
N VAL A 32 -5.01 -3.41 11.86
CA VAL A 32 -3.93 -3.87 10.98
C VAL A 32 -2.66 -4.15 11.80
N ALA A 33 -2.27 -3.27 12.71
CA ALA A 33 -1.07 -3.44 13.52
C ALA A 33 -1.07 -4.66 14.46
N ASN A 34 -2.25 -5.23 14.76
CA ASN A 34 -2.36 -6.42 15.60
C ASN A 34 -2.34 -7.74 14.79
N ILE A 35 -2.28 -7.69 13.46
CA ILE A 35 -2.18 -8.87 12.61
C ILE A 35 -0.71 -9.27 12.51
N GLN A 36 -0.31 -10.34 13.21
CA GLN A 36 1.10 -10.76 13.27
C GLN A 36 1.72 -10.98 11.87
N THR A 37 1.00 -11.64 10.97
CA THR A 37 1.48 -12.03 9.63
C THR A 37 1.60 -10.86 8.64
N ILE A 38 1.20 -9.65 9.07
CA ILE A 38 1.34 -8.43 8.27
C ILE A 38 2.71 -7.76 8.43
N VAL A 39 3.51 -8.20 9.40
CA VAL A 39 4.86 -7.65 9.64
C VAL A 39 5.88 -8.77 9.88
N ASP A 40 5.49 -9.86 10.54
CA ASP A 40 6.34 -11.01 10.81
C ASP A 40 6.35 -11.98 9.63
N VAL A 41 7.44 -11.94 8.86
CA VAL A 41 7.66 -12.76 7.67
C VAL A 41 7.70 -14.26 8.02
N ASP A 42 8.25 -14.63 9.18
CA ASP A 42 8.34 -16.05 9.56
C ASP A 42 6.95 -16.60 9.88
N SER A 43 6.12 -15.81 10.56
CA SER A 43 4.69 -16.16 10.76
C SER A 43 3.93 -16.23 9.46
N ARG A 44 4.18 -15.31 8.52
CA ARG A 44 3.59 -15.36 7.19
C ARG A 44 3.95 -16.64 6.46
N PHE A 45 5.23 -17.02 6.43
CA PHE A 45 5.66 -18.22 5.72
C PHE A 45 5.08 -19.50 6.29
N ARG A 46 4.94 -19.60 7.62
CA ARG A 46 4.22 -20.75 8.23
C ARG A 46 2.81 -20.93 7.67
N ILE A 47 2.09 -19.84 7.39
CA ILE A 47 0.77 -19.90 6.74
C ILE A 47 0.92 -20.25 5.27
N LEU A 48 1.84 -19.60 4.54
CA LEU A 48 2.01 -19.86 3.10
C LEU A 48 2.44 -21.30 2.80
N ASP A 49 3.20 -21.94 3.70
CA ASP A 49 3.64 -23.32 3.58
C ASP A 49 2.46 -24.32 3.55
N GLU A 50 1.27 -23.92 4.04
CA GLU A 50 0.04 -24.71 3.92
C GLU A 50 -0.52 -24.72 2.48
N PHE A 51 -0.02 -23.86 1.59
CA PHE A 51 -0.58 -23.62 0.25
C PHE A 51 0.32 -24.03 -0.93
N GLY A 52 1.32 -24.90 -0.73
CA GLY A 52 2.16 -25.43 -1.80
C GLY A 52 2.95 -24.34 -2.54
N ASP A 53 2.88 -24.29 -3.88
CA ASP A 53 3.59 -23.29 -4.71
C ASP A 53 2.94 -21.89 -4.70
N TYR A 54 2.63 -21.37 -3.52
CA TYR A 54 1.98 -20.07 -3.32
C TYR A 54 3.03 -18.97 -3.17
N VAL A 55 2.89 -17.92 -3.98
CA VAL A 55 3.81 -16.78 -4.01
C VAL A 55 3.00 -15.49 -4.09
N GLN A 56 3.60 -14.38 -3.63
CA GLN A 56 2.89 -13.13 -3.42
C GLN A 56 3.52 -11.97 -4.20
N VAL A 57 2.68 -11.07 -4.71
CA VAL A 57 3.08 -9.72 -5.13
C VAL A 57 2.69 -8.77 -4.01
N LEU A 58 3.68 -8.14 -3.39
CA LEU A 58 3.47 -7.39 -2.15
C LEU A 58 2.87 -6.02 -2.39
N THR A 59 2.12 -5.55 -1.41
CA THR A 59 1.66 -4.18 -1.32
C THR A 59 1.74 -3.68 0.13
N LEU A 60 1.82 -2.36 0.33
CA LEU A 60 1.64 -1.80 1.67
C LEU A 60 0.17 -1.89 2.07
N PRO A 61 -0.15 -2.24 3.33
CA PRO A 61 -1.52 -2.19 3.83
C PRO A 61 -1.99 -0.76 4.11
N LEU A 62 -3.28 -0.65 4.44
CA LEU A 62 -3.86 0.51 5.11
C LEU A 62 -3.15 0.83 6.44
N PRO A 63 -3.14 2.10 6.87
CA PRO A 63 -3.77 3.25 6.21
C PRO A 63 -2.96 3.80 5.01
N PRO A 64 -3.59 4.56 4.10
CA PRO A 64 -2.90 5.22 3.00
C PRO A 64 -1.80 6.18 3.50
N LEU A 65 -0.76 6.38 2.69
CA LEU A 65 0.38 7.24 3.07
C LEU A 65 -0.05 8.69 3.32
N GLU A 66 -1.02 9.16 2.54
CA GLU A 66 -1.63 10.47 2.65
C GLU A 66 -2.47 10.66 3.92
N ILE A 67 -2.87 9.57 4.59
CA ILE A 67 -3.51 9.61 5.92
C ILE A 67 -2.46 9.58 7.03
N LEU A 68 -1.34 8.88 6.82
CA LEU A 68 -0.23 8.81 7.78
C LEU A 68 0.53 10.14 7.89
N ALA A 69 0.64 10.89 6.79
CA ALA A 69 1.44 12.10 6.74
C ALA A 69 0.93 13.11 5.70
N GLY A 70 1.10 14.40 6.01
CA GLY A 70 0.85 15.49 5.07
C GLY A 70 1.82 15.48 3.86
N PRO A 71 1.54 16.32 2.84
CA PRO A 71 2.20 16.27 1.52
C PRO A 71 3.72 16.51 1.54
N GLU A 72 4.24 17.15 2.58
CA GLU A 72 5.67 17.39 2.77
C GLU A 72 6.42 16.13 3.28
N LYS A 73 5.71 15.23 3.96
CA LYS A 73 6.32 14.07 4.65
C LYS A 73 5.94 12.74 3.99
N SER A 74 4.76 12.63 3.38
CA SER A 74 4.32 11.41 2.70
C SER A 74 5.31 10.91 1.61
N PRO A 75 6.07 11.75 0.88
CA PRO A 75 7.07 11.24 -0.06
C PRO A 75 8.18 10.45 0.61
N GLN A 76 8.61 10.85 1.81
CA GLN A 76 9.61 10.10 2.57
C GLN A 76 9.06 8.73 3.00
N LEU A 77 7.81 8.70 3.47
CA LEU A 77 7.16 7.43 3.86
C LEU A 77 7.04 6.49 2.65
N ALA A 78 6.65 7.02 1.48
CA ALA A 78 6.58 6.23 0.25
C ALA A 78 7.93 5.61 -0.10
N ARG A 79 9.01 6.40 -0.06
CA ARG A 79 10.36 5.90 -0.32
C ARG A 79 10.76 4.79 0.63
N GLU A 80 10.61 5.01 1.94
CA GLU A 80 11.01 4.03 2.95
C GLU A 80 10.16 2.75 2.90
N GLY A 81 8.87 2.88 2.59
CA GLY A 81 7.98 1.73 2.40
C GLY A 81 8.32 0.92 1.15
N ASN A 82 8.49 1.59 0.01
CA ASN A 82 8.83 0.95 -1.27
C ASN A 82 10.23 0.32 -1.24
N ASP A 83 11.22 0.98 -0.63
CA ASP A 83 12.56 0.42 -0.45
C ASP A 83 12.48 -0.86 0.40
N GLY A 84 11.68 -0.85 1.47
CA GLY A 84 11.46 -2.04 2.29
C GLY A 84 10.75 -3.18 1.57
N LEU A 85 9.78 -2.89 0.69
CA LEU A 85 9.13 -3.90 -0.16
C LEU A 85 10.12 -4.50 -1.16
N ALA A 86 10.96 -3.66 -1.79
CA ALA A 86 12.00 -4.10 -2.70
C ALA A 86 13.04 -4.99 -1.99
N GLU A 87 13.49 -4.62 -0.79
CA GLU A 87 14.38 -5.43 0.05
C GLU A 87 13.78 -6.82 0.34
N LEU A 88 12.47 -6.88 0.62
CA LEU A 88 11.76 -8.15 0.87
C LEU A 88 11.71 -9.03 -0.38
N VAL A 89 11.37 -8.45 -1.53
CA VAL A 89 11.34 -9.17 -2.82
C VAL A 89 12.72 -9.70 -3.20
N GLN A 90 13.78 -8.94 -2.98
CA GLN A 90 15.15 -9.40 -3.24
C GLN A 90 15.60 -10.52 -2.31
N LYS A 91 15.10 -10.54 -1.07
CA LYS A 91 15.55 -11.46 -0.03
C LYS A 91 14.83 -12.80 -0.06
N TYR A 92 13.59 -12.86 -0.55
CA TYR A 92 12.75 -14.04 -0.41
C TYR A 92 12.09 -14.45 -1.74
N ASP A 93 12.38 -15.66 -2.21
CA ASP A 93 11.81 -16.24 -3.44
C ASP A 93 10.28 -16.42 -3.40
N ARG A 94 9.66 -16.28 -2.23
CA ARG A 94 8.20 -16.32 -2.04
C ARG A 94 7.50 -15.03 -2.45
N PHE A 95 8.26 -13.95 -2.68
CA PHE A 95 7.74 -12.65 -3.08
C PHE A 95 8.23 -12.34 -4.50
N LEU A 96 7.33 -12.39 -5.49
CA LEU A 96 7.68 -12.24 -6.92
C LEU A 96 7.90 -10.78 -7.34
N GLY A 97 7.35 -9.84 -6.58
CA GLY A 97 7.34 -8.43 -6.93
C GLY A 97 6.53 -7.63 -5.94
N PHE A 98 6.34 -6.36 -6.24
CA PHE A 98 5.52 -5.46 -5.43
C PHE A 98 4.88 -4.37 -6.27
N ALA A 99 3.75 -3.84 -5.82
CA ALA A 99 3.18 -2.60 -6.34
C ALA A 99 3.57 -1.43 -5.44
N ALA A 100 4.20 -0.42 -6.03
CA ALA A 100 4.76 0.70 -5.27
C ALA A 100 3.64 1.61 -4.75
N SER A 101 3.65 1.93 -3.44
CA SER A 101 2.71 2.89 -2.87
C SER A 101 3.13 4.31 -3.19
N LEU A 102 2.17 5.15 -3.55
CA LEU A 102 2.42 6.53 -3.98
C LEU A 102 1.88 7.55 -2.95
N PRO A 103 2.58 8.66 -2.71
CA PRO A 103 2.13 9.75 -1.86
C PRO A 103 1.09 10.61 -2.58
N MET A 104 -0.14 10.11 -2.74
CA MET A 104 -1.18 10.74 -3.59
C MET A 104 -1.62 12.15 -3.15
N ASN A 105 -1.31 12.58 -1.92
CA ASN A 105 -1.51 13.98 -1.51
C ASN A 105 -0.45 14.96 -2.06
N ASN A 106 0.56 14.47 -2.79
CA ASN A 106 1.58 15.25 -3.46
C ASN A 106 1.80 14.68 -4.89
N PRO A 107 1.02 15.13 -5.90
CA PRO A 107 1.04 14.54 -7.25
C PRO A 107 2.41 14.57 -7.93
N ASP A 108 3.17 15.66 -7.78
CA ASP A 108 4.52 15.77 -8.34
C ASP A 108 5.49 14.77 -7.71
N ALA A 109 5.40 14.57 -6.39
CA ALA A 109 6.20 13.56 -5.70
C ALA A 109 5.74 12.14 -6.02
N ALA A 110 4.44 11.93 -6.23
CA ALA A 110 3.87 10.65 -6.63
C ALA A 110 4.40 10.21 -7.99
N LEU A 111 4.45 11.11 -8.97
CA LEU A 111 5.01 10.81 -10.29
C LEU A 111 6.51 10.46 -10.21
N LYS A 112 7.29 11.24 -9.45
CA LYS A 112 8.72 10.95 -9.26
C LYS A 112 8.97 9.61 -8.55
N GLU A 113 8.14 9.27 -7.57
CA GLU A 113 8.27 8.00 -6.86
C GLU A 113 7.82 6.82 -7.71
N MET A 114 6.80 6.99 -8.55
CA MET A 114 6.42 6.01 -9.57
C MET A 114 7.58 5.70 -10.51
N GLU A 115 8.22 6.73 -11.08
CA GLU A 115 9.40 6.56 -11.95
C GLU A 115 10.52 5.82 -11.20
N ARG A 116 10.87 6.28 -10.00
CA ARG A 116 11.93 5.65 -9.19
C ARG A 116 11.63 4.18 -8.88
N ALA A 117 10.43 3.88 -8.45
CA ALA A 117 10.06 2.52 -8.05
C ALA A 117 10.07 1.55 -9.24
N LEU A 118 9.58 1.99 -10.40
CA LEU A 118 9.61 1.20 -11.63
C LEU A 118 11.04 1.03 -12.17
N ASP A 119 11.79 2.14 -12.27
CA ASP A 119 13.07 2.16 -12.99
C ASP A 119 14.25 1.67 -12.14
N GLN A 120 14.19 1.83 -10.81
CA GLN A 120 15.33 1.56 -9.91
C GLN A 120 15.06 0.42 -8.93
N LEU A 121 13.81 0.22 -8.51
CA LEU A 121 13.48 -0.81 -7.52
C LEU A 121 12.86 -2.07 -8.14
N GLY A 122 12.44 -2.02 -9.41
CA GLY A 122 11.80 -3.13 -10.09
C GLY A 122 10.35 -3.39 -9.66
N ALA A 123 9.63 -2.34 -9.25
CA ALA A 123 8.20 -2.46 -8.97
C ALA A 123 7.45 -2.99 -10.21
N SER A 124 6.47 -3.86 -10.00
CA SER A 124 5.68 -4.46 -11.08
C SER A 124 4.49 -3.59 -11.50
N GLY A 125 4.25 -2.50 -10.78
CA GLY A 125 3.15 -1.58 -10.94
C GLY A 125 3.07 -0.63 -9.75
N VAL A 126 1.97 0.09 -9.64
CA VAL A 126 1.74 1.02 -8.52
C VAL A 126 0.46 0.69 -7.79
N GLN A 127 0.44 0.95 -6.48
CA GLN A 127 -0.76 0.93 -5.66
C GLN A 127 -1.27 2.35 -5.44
N ILE A 128 -2.57 2.53 -5.67
CA ILE A 128 -3.34 3.70 -5.23
C ILE A 128 -4.56 3.24 -4.44
N TYR A 129 -5.23 4.17 -3.78
CA TYR A 129 -6.48 3.91 -3.06
C TYR A 129 -7.68 4.48 -3.83
N SER A 130 -8.90 4.05 -3.51
CA SER A 130 -10.15 4.50 -4.16
C SER A 130 -10.39 6.03 -4.13
N ASN A 131 -9.66 6.74 -3.28
CA ASN A 131 -9.59 8.20 -3.19
C ASN A 131 -8.21 8.60 -2.65
N ALA A 132 -7.83 9.87 -2.82
CA ALA A 132 -6.61 10.44 -2.27
C ALA A 132 -6.96 11.43 -1.15
N ALA A 133 -6.95 10.97 0.10
CA ALA A 133 -7.35 11.76 1.28
C ALA A 133 -8.71 12.47 1.11
N GLY A 134 -9.70 11.75 0.58
CA GLY A 134 -11.05 12.26 0.30
C GLY A 134 -11.23 12.93 -1.06
N LYS A 135 -10.14 13.20 -1.81
CA LYS A 135 -10.25 13.68 -3.19
C LYS A 135 -10.56 12.54 -4.16
N PRO A 136 -11.42 12.77 -5.17
CA PRO A 136 -11.70 11.75 -6.17
C PRO A 136 -10.51 11.61 -7.14
N LEU A 137 -10.30 10.39 -7.65
CA LEU A 137 -9.16 10.07 -8.51
C LEU A 137 -9.26 10.70 -9.92
N ASP A 138 -10.44 11.13 -10.34
CA ASP A 138 -10.65 11.84 -11.61
C ASP A 138 -10.32 13.34 -11.53
N ALA A 139 -9.86 13.83 -10.37
CA ALA A 139 -9.38 15.19 -10.24
C ALA A 139 -8.21 15.46 -11.23
N PRO A 140 -8.18 16.63 -11.90
CA PRO A 140 -7.18 16.92 -12.94
C PRO A 140 -5.72 16.78 -12.49
N GLU A 141 -5.43 16.97 -11.20
CA GLU A 141 -4.10 16.84 -10.60
C GLU A 141 -3.55 15.40 -10.65
N PHE A 142 -4.40 14.37 -10.78
CA PHE A 142 -3.98 12.97 -10.86
C PHE A 142 -3.87 12.45 -12.31
N LEU A 143 -4.38 13.20 -13.29
CA LEU A 143 -4.33 12.80 -14.69
C LEU A 143 -2.90 12.46 -15.19
N PRO A 144 -1.84 13.22 -14.84
CA PRO A 144 -0.47 12.89 -15.26
C PRO A 144 -0.01 11.50 -14.81
N LEU A 145 -0.43 11.05 -13.63
CA LEU A 145 -0.07 9.73 -13.10
C LEU A 145 -0.72 8.61 -13.93
N PHE A 146 -1.99 8.76 -14.29
CA PHE A 146 -2.67 7.80 -15.17
C PHE A 146 -2.10 7.80 -16.59
N GLN A 147 -1.77 8.98 -17.12
CA GLN A 147 -1.09 9.10 -18.41
C GLN A 147 0.27 8.40 -18.40
N GLU A 148 1.03 8.53 -17.31
CA GLU A 148 2.31 7.85 -17.16
C GLU A 148 2.15 6.33 -17.02
N ALA A 149 1.14 5.87 -16.28
CA ALA A 149 0.82 4.44 -16.19
C ALA A 149 0.50 3.84 -17.58
N VAL A 150 -0.31 4.55 -18.38
CA VAL A 150 -0.63 4.16 -19.76
C VAL A 150 0.62 4.19 -20.64
N ARG A 151 1.43 5.25 -20.55
CA ARG A 151 2.66 5.40 -21.35
C ARG A 151 3.65 4.26 -21.09
N ARG A 152 3.75 3.81 -19.83
CA ARG A 152 4.65 2.74 -19.41
C ARG A 152 4.04 1.33 -19.55
N ASP A 153 2.75 1.24 -19.86
CA ASP A 153 2.00 -0.02 -19.93
C ASP A 153 2.10 -0.84 -18.62
N ILE A 154 1.88 -0.18 -17.48
CA ILE A 154 1.96 -0.78 -16.14
C ILE A 154 0.58 -0.88 -15.48
N PRO A 155 0.33 -1.93 -14.66
CA PRO A 155 -0.90 -2.05 -13.92
C PRO A 155 -0.96 -1.08 -12.72
N ILE A 156 -2.15 -0.52 -12.51
CA ILE A 156 -2.50 0.18 -11.27
C ILE A 156 -3.32 -0.77 -10.40
N TRP A 157 -2.80 -1.08 -9.22
CA TRP A 157 -3.50 -1.83 -8.20
C TRP A 157 -4.29 -0.86 -7.31
N MET A 158 -5.61 -0.88 -7.44
CA MET A 158 -6.50 0.04 -6.70
C MET A 158 -7.05 -0.65 -5.45
N HIS A 159 -6.62 -0.18 -4.28
CA HIS A 159 -7.14 -0.65 -3.00
C HIS A 159 -8.44 0.08 -2.62
N PRO A 160 -9.46 -0.61 -2.10
CA PRO A 160 -10.54 0.03 -1.36
C PRO A 160 -10.04 0.90 -0.18
N ALA A 161 -10.56 2.12 0.01
CA ALA A 161 -10.20 2.90 1.20
C ALA A 161 -11.36 3.79 1.63
N ARG A 162 -11.81 3.53 2.85
CA ARG A 162 -12.91 4.25 3.45
C ARG A 162 -12.63 4.47 4.93
N GLY A 163 -12.85 5.69 5.40
CA GLY A 163 -12.78 6.02 6.82
C GLY A 163 -14.05 5.57 7.56
N ALA A 164 -13.97 5.50 8.89
CA ALA A 164 -15.11 5.19 9.74
C ALA A 164 -16.28 6.17 9.57
N ASP A 165 -16.03 7.39 9.09
CA ASP A 165 -17.01 8.45 8.86
C ASP A 165 -17.92 8.24 7.64
N PHE A 166 -17.67 7.20 6.83
CA PHE A 166 -18.49 6.87 5.67
C PHE A 166 -19.23 5.54 5.93
N PRO A 167 -20.56 5.53 6.11
CA PRO A 167 -21.31 4.30 6.43
C PRO A 167 -21.31 3.28 5.27
N ASP A 168 -21.26 1.99 5.59
CA ASP A 168 -21.25 0.93 4.57
C ASP A 168 -22.66 0.72 3.99
N TYR A 169 -23.68 0.85 4.84
CA TYR A 169 -25.08 0.74 4.48
C TYR A 169 -25.89 1.98 4.87
N GLN A 170 -26.99 2.25 4.17
CA GLN A 170 -27.85 3.43 4.41
C GLN A 170 -28.42 3.54 5.83
N THR A 171 -28.48 2.43 6.57
CA THR A 171 -28.98 2.38 7.94
C THR A 171 -27.90 2.56 9.00
N GLU A 172 -26.63 2.74 8.60
CA GLU A 172 -25.51 2.92 9.51
C GLU A 172 -25.12 4.40 9.61
N THR A 173 -24.51 4.77 10.74
CA THR A 173 -23.98 6.12 10.99
C THR A 173 -22.46 6.20 10.90
N LYS A 174 -21.79 5.05 10.72
CA LYS A 174 -20.34 4.89 10.55
C LYS A 174 -20.04 3.57 9.84
N SER A 175 -18.91 3.46 9.16
CA SER A 175 -18.44 2.17 8.64
C SER A 175 -18.17 1.23 9.83
N LEU A 176 -18.80 0.06 9.85
CA LEU A 176 -18.56 -0.92 10.90
C LEU A 176 -17.19 -1.57 10.71
N TYR A 177 -16.88 -1.90 9.46
CA TYR A 177 -15.73 -2.70 9.13
C TYR A 177 -14.58 -1.90 8.55
N GLU A 178 -14.84 -0.71 8.00
CA GLU A 178 -13.86 0.07 7.23
C GLU A 178 -13.31 -0.77 6.05
N ILE A 179 -14.15 -1.68 5.54
CA ILE A 179 -13.84 -2.63 4.45
C ILE A 179 -14.64 -2.20 3.22
N TRP A 180 -14.19 -1.20 2.44
CA TRP A 180 -14.69 -0.87 1.08
C TRP A 180 -13.82 0.18 0.38
#